data_AF-A0A2R7Z107-F1
#
_entry.id   AF-A0A2R7Z107-F1
#
_cell.length_a   1.000
_cell.length_b   1.000
_cell.length_c   1.000
_cell.angle_alpha   90.00
_cell.angle_beta   90.00
_cell.angle_gamma   90.00
#
_symmetry.space_group_name_H-M   'P 1'
#
loop_
_entity.id
_entity.type
_entity.pdbx_description
1 polymer ?
#
loop_
_entity_poly.entity_id
_entity_poly.type
_entity_poly.pdbx_seq_one_letter_code
_entity_poly.pdbx_strand_id
1 'polypeptide(L)'
;MLSRGNLKRTVAGVVAGLLVGGAVTTMTPAGAEVSHQAATNWNKIWKKKLAPKADQRYYKKTETDAKYSTKAEVGSALANYWTKTQSDGAYQPKGSYAPAGSSYTKSESDARYTAAGSGYTKTESDARYAPKPTVLRGYFNLLDNVPAGGYVGGSISYGVTLTAAPILHTIAPGAVPPAGCSGTVGAPSASPGHLCIFQRYTSGGTTFNVFGGATTFGAYINATSAAAQLLEVSGTWAVGVSTLATGKPDASGDESARPMTAVQ
;
A
#
# COMPACT_ATOMS: atom_id res chain seq x y z
N MET A 1 43.04 34.40 -59.69
CA MET A 1 41.70 34.54 -59.09
C MET A 1 41.83 35.28 -57.76
N LEU A 2 41.55 36.59 -57.76
CA LEU A 2 41.41 37.47 -56.60
C LEU A 2 40.12 37.13 -55.83
N SER A 3 39.86 37.43 -54.55
CA SER A 3 40.61 37.83 -53.35
C SER A 3 39.60 37.83 -52.18
N ARG A 4 40.04 37.36 -51.01
CA ARG A 4 39.67 37.64 -49.60
C ARG A 4 38.25 38.14 -49.21
N GLY A 5 37.66 37.46 -48.22
CA GLY A 5 36.62 38.00 -47.33
C GLY A 5 36.60 37.29 -45.96
N ASN A 6 36.80 38.06 -44.88
CA ASN A 6 36.95 37.62 -43.50
C ASN A 6 35.61 37.30 -42.80
N LEU A 7 35.63 36.28 -41.95
CA LEU A 7 34.56 35.78 -41.09
C LEU A 7 34.61 36.47 -39.71
N LYS A 8 33.47 36.90 -39.13
CA LYS A 8 33.07 36.64 -37.72
C LYS A 8 31.70 37.25 -37.35
N ARG A 9 30.97 36.48 -36.54
CA ARG A 9 29.56 36.58 -36.14
C ARG A 9 29.29 37.63 -35.05
N THR A 10 28.03 38.06 -35.06
CA THR A 10 27.18 38.78 -34.08
C THR A 10 27.39 38.50 -32.59
N VAL A 11 27.27 39.55 -31.75
CA VAL A 11 26.43 39.60 -30.52
C VAL A 11 26.02 41.06 -30.25
N ALA A 12 24.72 41.30 -30.07
CA ALA A 12 24.15 42.56 -29.58
C ALA A 12 24.01 42.49 -28.05
N GLY A 13 24.57 43.48 -27.34
CA GLY A 13 24.43 43.65 -25.89
C GLY A 13 23.46 44.78 -25.58
N VAL A 14 22.30 44.43 -25.05
CA VAL A 14 21.26 45.31 -24.50
C VAL A 14 21.76 45.89 -23.16
N VAL A 15 21.66 47.21 -22.97
CA VAL A 15 21.72 47.83 -21.63
C VAL A 15 20.32 48.34 -21.29
N ALA A 16 19.62 47.57 -20.47
CA ALA A 16 18.36 47.93 -19.84
C ALA A 16 18.66 48.45 -18.42
N GLY A 17 18.32 49.70 -18.14
CA GLY A 17 18.34 50.26 -16.78
C GLY A 17 16.90 50.37 -16.25
N LEU A 18 16.57 49.55 -15.25
CA LEU A 18 15.31 49.60 -14.50
C LEU A 18 15.52 50.45 -13.24
N LEU A 19 14.67 51.46 -13.02
CA LEU A 19 14.73 52.35 -11.85
C LEU A 19 13.79 51.87 -10.74
N VAL A 20 14.34 51.50 -9.58
CA VAL A 20 13.62 51.45 -8.30
C VAL A 20 14.47 52.21 -7.28
N GLY A 21 13.99 53.36 -6.80
CA GLY A 21 14.59 54.08 -5.68
C GLY A 21 15.72 55.07 -6.01
N GLY A 22 15.38 56.22 -6.60
CA GLY A 22 15.95 57.52 -6.20
C GLY A 22 17.44 57.87 -6.43
N ALA A 23 18.32 57.00 -6.93
CA ALA A 23 19.72 57.37 -7.19
C ALA A 23 20.21 56.90 -8.57
N VAL A 24 20.44 57.85 -9.48
CA VAL A 24 21.07 57.62 -10.79
C VAL A 24 22.57 57.86 -10.65
N THR A 25 23.37 56.80 -10.60
CA THR A 25 24.84 56.90 -10.72
C THR A 25 25.22 56.97 -12.19
N THR A 26 25.68 58.14 -12.63
CA THR A 26 26.13 58.42 -14.00
C THR A 26 27.47 57.76 -14.27
N MET A 27 27.56 56.92 -15.31
CA MET A 27 28.83 56.50 -15.89
C MET A 27 29.13 57.34 -17.13
N THR A 28 30.04 58.29 -16.97
CA THR A 28 30.60 59.12 -18.03
C THR A 28 31.70 58.36 -18.76
N PRO A 29 31.77 58.35 -20.11
CA PRO A 29 33.04 58.21 -20.81
C PRO A 29 33.64 59.60 -21.03
N ALA A 30 34.90 59.75 -20.63
CA ALA A 30 35.70 60.94 -20.83
C ALA A 30 35.87 61.28 -22.32
N GLY A 31 35.79 62.58 -22.62
CA GLY A 31 36.44 63.20 -23.78
C GLY A 31 35.62 63.26 -25.07
N ALA A 32 34.69 64.21 -25.17
CA ALA A 32 34.48 65.04 -26.37
C ALA A 32 33.42 66.09 -26.06
N GLU A 33 33.79 67.35 -26.17
CA GLU A 33 32.88 68.49 -26.15
C GLU A 33 31.81 68.30 -27.23
N VAL A 34 30.55 68.16 -26.80
CA VAL A 34 29.39 68.52 -27.63
C VAL A 34 28.51 69.48 -26.82
N SER A 35 29.14 70.48 -26.21
CA SER A 35 28.51 71.77 -26.03
C SER A 35 28.54 72.49 -27.37
N HIS A 36 27.39 73.03 -27.78
CA HIS A 36 27.09 73.63 -29.09
C HIS A 36 26.58 72.65 -30.15
N GLN A 37 25.33 72.19 -30.03
CA GLN A 37 24.29 72.55 -31.02
C GLN A 37 22.88 72.09 -30.58
N ALA A 38 21.95 73.03 -30.71
CA ALA A 38 20.50 72.89 -30.62
C ALA A 38 19.89 72.63 -29.23
N ALA A 39 19.42 73.72 -28.62
CA ALA A 39 18.16 73.72 -27.89
C ALA A 39 17.06 73.15 -28.81
N THR A 40 16.96 71.81 -28.87
CA THR A 40 15.82 71.16 -29.46
C THR A 40 14.67 71.52 -28.55
N ASN A 41 13.80 72.39 -29.05
CA ASN A 41 12.63 72.88 -28.33
C ASN A 41 11.77 71.67 -27.93
N TRP A 42 12.05 71.13 -26.73
CA TRP A 42 11.45 69.92 -26.18
C TRP A 42 9.93 70.08 -26.07
N ASN A 43 9.45 71.30 -25.88
CA ASN A 43 8.03 71.62 -25.87
C ASN A 43 7.38 71.35 -27.24
N LYS A 44 8.11 71.65 -28.34
CA LYS A 44 7.67 71.39 -29.72
C LYS A 44 7.71 69.89 -30.05
N ILE A 45 8.74 69.18 -29.58
CA ILE A 45 8.87 67.72 -29.74
C ILE A 45 7.78 66.99 -28.95
N TRP A 46 7.53 67.40 -27.70
CA TRP A 46 6.50 66.82 -26.85
C TRP A 46 5.10 67.00 -27.45
N LYS A 47 4.73 68.23 -27.82
CA LYS A 47 3.42 68.51 -28.42
C LYS A 47 3.20 67.85 -29.78
N LYS A 48 4.22 67.75 -30.64
CA LYS A 48 4.05 67.17 -32.00
C LYS A 48 4.25 65.66 -32.09
N LYS A 49 5.13 65.07 -31.27
CA LYS A 49 5.58 63.68 -31.45
C LYS A 49 5.19 62.75 -30.30
N LEU A 50 5.13 63.24 -29.07
CA LEU A 50 4.93 62.40 -27.87
C LEU A 50 3.50 62.46 -27.33
N ALA A 51 2.94 63.64 -27.10
CA ALA A 51 1.58 63.82 -26.54
C ALA A 51 0.49 63.04 -27.31
N PRO A 52 0.35 63.19 -28.65
CA PRO A 52 -0.67 62.44 -29.39
C PRO A 52 -0.44 60.92 -29.42
N LYS A 53 0.78 60.44 -29.15
CA LYS A 53 1.11 59.01 -29.08
C LYS A 53 1.01 58.43 -27.66
N ALA A 54 1.06 59.26 -26.64
CA ALA A 54 0.87 58.88 -25.24
C ALA A 54 -0.63 58.65 -24.96
N ASP A 55 -1.49 59.55 -25.44
CA ASP A 55 -2.93 59.46 -25.27
C ASP A 55 -3.57 58.30 -26.05
N GLN A 56 -2.91 57.80 -27.10
CA GLN A 56 -3.38 56.64 -27.88
C GLN A 56 -3.11 55.29 -27.20
N ARG A 57 -2.26 55.22 -26.16
CA ARG A 57 -1.87 53.95 -25.53
C ARG A 57 -2.63 53.63 -24.24
N TYR A 58 -3.37 54.58 -23.69
CA TYR A 58 -4.11 54.41 -22.44
C TYR A 58 -5.61 54.65 -22.69
N TYR A 59 -6.44 53.70 -22.29
CA TYR A 59 -7.89 53.89 -22.27
C TYR A 59 -8.24 55.04 -21.33
N LYS A 60 -9.23 55.88 -21.70
CA LYS A 60 -9.73 56.88 -20.76
C LYS A 60 -10.35 56.16 -19.57
N LYS A 61 -10.21 56.72 -18.37
CA LYS A 61 -10.79 56.13 -17.14
C LYS A 61 -12.28 55.82 -17.33
N THR A 62 -13.00 56.69 -18.06
CA THR A 62 -14.41 56.50 -18.43
C THR A 62 -14.67 55.29 -19.33
N GLU A 63 -13.77 54.94 -20.25
CA GLU A 63 -13.88 53.73 -21.08
C GLU A 63 -13.53 52.48 -20.28
N THR A 64 -12.62 52.61 -19.31
CA THR A 64 -12.19 51.50 -18.46
C THR A 64 -13.27 51.14 -17.44
N ASP A 65 -13.87 52.15 -16.81
CA ASP A 65 -15.01 52.00 -15.89
C ASP A 65 -16.27 51.49 -16.61
N ALA A 66 -16.42 51.73 -17.92
CA ALA A 66 -17.52 51.18 -18.72
C ALA A 66 -17.28 49.73 -19.20
N LYS A 67 -16.02 49.27 -19.21
CA LYS A 67 -15.63 47.96 -19.77
C LYS A 67 -15.39 46.89 -18.71
N TYR A 68 -15.09 47.29 -17.48
CA TYR A 68 -14.85 46.39 -16.35
C TYR A 68 -15.82 46.68 -15.22
N SER A 69 -16.31 45.64 -14.55
CA SER A 69 -17.26 45.77 -13.44
C SER A 69 -16.71 46.66 -12.34
N THR A 70 -17.50 47.63 -11.93
CA THR A 70 -17.13 48.54 -10.84
C THR A 70 -17.10 47.78 -9.51
N LYS A 71 -16.30 48.28 -8.55
CA LYS A 71 -16.23 47.70 -7.20
C LYS A 71 -17.60 47.60 -6.52
N ALA A 72 -18.51 48.52 -6.85
CA ALA A 72 -19.88 48.52 -6.36
C ALA A 72 -20.70 47.35 -6.95
N GLU A 73 -20.61 47.12 -8.27
CA GLU A 73 -21.29 46.01 -8.96
C GLU A 73 -20.75 44.64 -8.55
N VAL A 74 -19.44 44.52 -8.34
CA VAL A 74 -18.83 43.29 -7.80
C VAL A 74 -19.28 43.03 -6.37
N GLY A 75 -19.43 44.10 -5.56
CA GLY A 75 -19.93 44.01 -4.19
C GLY A 75 -21.38 43.51 -4.11
N SER A 76 -22.26 44.01 -4.97
CA SER A 76 -23.65 43.55 -5.04
C SER A 76 -23.79 42.16 -5.67
N ALA A 77 -22.93 41.77 -6.61
CA ALA A 77 -22.90 40.41 -7.15
C ALA A 77 -22.47 39.35 -6.12
N LEU A 78 -21.66 39.74 -5.12
CA LEU A 78 -21.21 38.89 -4.02
C LEU A 78 -22.16 38.91 -2.81
N ALA A 79 -23.23 39.70 -2.83
CA ALA A 79 -24.16 39.82 -1.70
C ALA A 79 -24.88 38.51 -1.35
N ASN A 80 -25.01 37.60 -2.33
CA ASN A 80 -25.59 36.26 -2.13
C ASN A 80 -24.54 35.17 -1.90
N TYR A 81 -23.25 35.51 -1.95
CA TYR A 81 -22.16 34.57 -1.67
C TYR A 81 -21.77 34.62 -0.20
N TRP A 82 -21.51 33.45 0.35
CA TRP A 82 -21.04 33.33 1.72
C TRP A 82 -19.64 33.90 1.88
N THR A 83 -19.49 34.83 2.82
CA THR A 83 -18.18 35.34 3.21
C THR A 83 -17.40 34.25 3.95
N LYS A 84 -16.07 34.33 3.91
CA LYS A 84 -15.21 33.40 4.64
C LYS A 84 -15.56 33.36 6.14
N THR A 85 -15.85 34.50 6.75
CA THR A 85 -16.29 34.60 8.14
C THR A 85 -17.63 33.90 8.40
N GLN A 86 -18.59 34.01 7.48
CA GLN A 86 -19.85 33.27 7.59
C GLN A 86 -19.60 31.77 7.46
N SER A 87 -18.80 31.35 6.47
CA SER A 87 -18.43 29.94 6.25
C SER A 87 -17.73 29.34 7.47
N ASP A 88 -16.76 30.05 8.04
CA ASP A 88 -16.02 29.61 9.21
C ASP A 88 -16.91 29.58 10.48
N GLY A 89 -17.98 30.37 10.51
CA GLY A 89 -18.94 30.40 11.62
C GLY A 89 -20.04 29.34 11.55
N ALA A 90 -20.39 28.83 10.37
CA ALA A 90 -21.49 27.86 10.23
C ALA A 90 -21.05 26.42 9.94
N TYR A 91 -19.82 26.22 9.48
CA TYR A 91 -19.25 24.90 9.35
C TYR A 91 -18.32 24.61 10.54
N GLN A 92 -18.54 23.47 11.19
CA GLN A 92 -17.70 23.01 12.29
C GLN A 92 -16.23 22.90 11.84
N PRO A 93 -15.25 23.25 12.69
CA PRO A 93 -13.84 23.08 12.37
C PRO A 93 -13.55 21.62 12.01
N LYS A 94 -12.73 21.44 10.97
CA LYS A 94 -12.37 20.15 10.37
C LYS A 94 -11.90 19.18 11.47
N GLY A 95 -12.72 18.17 11.78
CA GLY A 95 -12.44 17.19 12.84
C GLY A 95 -13.60 16.92 13.80
N SER A 96 -14.63 17.78 13.85
CA SER A 96 -15.82 17.60 14.71
C SER A 96 -17.08 17.27 13.91
N TYR A 97 -17.10 16.14 13.21
CA TYR A 97 -18.27 15.63 12.47
C TYR A 97 -19.22 14.78 13.33
N ALA A 98 -19.54 15.27 14.52
CA ALA A 98 -20.64 14.74 15.32
C ALA A 98 -21.51 15.90 15.79
N PRO A 99 -22.85 15.83 15.66
CA PRO A 99 -23.73 16.75 16.36
C PRO A 99 -23.37 16.74 17.84
N ALA A 100 -23.25 17.92 18.46
CA ALA A 100 -22.97 18.02 19.88
C ALA A 100 -24.00 17.20 20.68
N GLY A 101 -23.55 16.12 21.31
CA GLY A 101 -24.39 15.18 22.06
C GLY A 101 -24.82 13.90 21.34
N SER A 102 -24.47 13.68 20.07
CA SER A 102 -24.84 12.46 19.31
C SER A 102 -23.68 11.49 19.05
N SER A 103 -22.45 11.84 19.43
CA SER A 103 -21.32 10.90 19.38
C SER A 103 -20.34 11.21 20.50
N TYR A 104 -19.77 10.17 21.07
CA TYR A 104 -18.69 10.30 22.05
C TYR A 104 -17.46 10.87 21.35
N THR A 105 -16.88 11.91 21.94
CA THR A 105 -15.53 12.36 21.60
C THR A 105 -14.55 11.19 21.73
N LYS A 106 -13.41 11.26 21.04
CA LYS A 106 -12.38 10.22 21.19
C LYS A 106 -12.01 9.98 22.65
N SER A 107 -11.91 11.03 23.45
CA SER A 107 -11.67 10.95 24.90
C SER A 107 -12.81 10.26 25.67
N GLU A 108 -14.07 10.53 25.35
CA GLU A 108 -15.21 9.87 25.99
C GLU A 108 -15.36 8.41 25.56
N SER A 109 -15.09 8.13 24.29
CA SER A 109 -15.03 6.77 23.76
C SER A 109 -13.89 6.00 24.42
N ASP A 110 -12.69 6.56 24.41
CA ASP A 110 -11.51 5.94 25.04
C ASP A 110 -11.79 5.74 26.53
N ALA A 111 -12.29 6.74 27.27
CA ALA A 111 -12.64 6.59 28.68
C ALA A 111 -13.73 5.54 28.93
N ARG A 112 -14.76 5.44 28.08
CA ARG A 112 -15.80 4.40 28.20
C ARG A 112 -15.30 3.01 27.86
N TYR A 113 -14.48 2.85 26.82
CA TYR A 113 -13.98 1.55 26.36
C TYR A 113 -12.66 1.11 27.03
N THR A 114 -11.94 2.01 27.72
CA THR A 114 -10.82 1.64 28.59
C THR A 114 -11.25 1.44 30.04
N ALA A 115 -12.23 2.20 30.56
CA ALA A 115 -12.78 1.97 31.89
C ALA A 115 -13.75 0.79 31.94
N ALA A 116 -14.47 0.52 30.85
CA ALA A 116 -15.12 -0.77 30.67
C ALA A 116 -14.05 -1.71 30.10
N GLY A 117 -13.43 -2.54 30.94
CA GLY A 117 -12.54 -3.65 30.56
C GLY A 117 -13.24 -4.75 29.73
N SER A 118 -14.04 -4.34 28.75
CA SER A 118 -14.83 -5.14 27.83
C SER A 118 -13.98 -5.74 26.71
N GLY A 119 -12.73 -5.29 26.57
CA GLY A 119 -11.74 -5.95 25.75
C GLY A 119 -10.95 -6.93 26.61
N TYR A 120 -11.00 -8.21 26.30
CA TYR A 120 -10.06 -9.17 26.89
C TYR A 120 -8.65 -8.69 26.59
N THR A 121 -7.81 -8.61 27.62
CA THR A 121 -6.36 -8.50 27.42
C THR A 121 -5.90 -9.66 26.52
N LYS A 122 -4.76 -9.50 25.83
CA LYS A 122 -4.21 -10.58 25.00
C LYS A 122 -4.12 -11.89 25.78
N THR A 123 -3.71 -11.82 27.05
CA THR A 123 -3.64 -12.97 27.95
C THR A 123 -5.01 -13.58 28.24
N GLU A 124 -6.04 -12.77 28.53
CA GLU A 124 -7.41 -13.27 28.76
C GLU A 124 -8.03 -13.86 27.49
N SER A 125 -7.75 -13.27 26.32
CA SER A 125 -8.18 -13.80 25.03
C SER A 125 -7.48 -15.13 24.74
N ASP A 126 -6.16 -15.20 24.90
CA ASP A 126 -5.38 -16.43 24.70
C ASP A 126 -5.76 -17.54 25.70
N ALA A 127 -6.29 -17.19 26.88
CA ALA A 127 -6.82 -18.14 27.87
C ALA A 127 -8.26 -18.59 27.60
N ARG A 128 -9.09 -17.75 26.96
CA ARG A 128 -10.50 -18.03 26.67
C ARG A 128 -10.71 -18.77 25.35
N TYR A 129 -9.85 -18.54 24.36
CA TYR A 129 -9.92 -19.19 23.06
C TYR A 129 -8.92 -20.33 22.97
N ALA A 130 -9.24 -21.34 22.15
CA ALA A 130 -8.36 -22.50 21.98
C ALA A 130 -6.95 -22.02 21.58
N PRO A 131 -5.88 -22.45 22.28
CA PRO A 131 -4.53 -22.03 21.96
C PRO A 131 -4.23 -22.41 20.52
N LYS A 132 -3.71 -21.46 19.74
CA LYS A 132 -3.31 -21.69 18.35
C LYS A 132 -2.36 -22.90 18.33
N PRO A 133 -2.74 -24.03 17.70
CA PRO A 133 -1.94 -25.24 17.75
C PRO A 133 -0.59 -24.96 17.11
N THR A 134 0.48 -25.15 17.89
CA THR A 134 1.86 -25.00 17.42
C THR A 134 2.35 -26.25 16.71
N VAL A 135 1.72 -27.40 16.98
CA VAL A 135 2.00 -28.68 16.34
C VAL A 135 0.66 -29.37 16.04
N LEU A 136 0.41 -29.67 14.78
CA LEU A 136 -0.72 -30.51 14.38
C LEU A 136 -0.23 -31.96 14.30
N ARG A 137 -1.11 -32.90 14.66
CA ARG A 137 -0.77 -34.32 14.76
C ARG A 137 -1.87 -35.18 14.18
N GLY A 138 -1.50 -36.37 13.75
CA GLY A 138 -2.48 -37.38 13.35
C GLY A 138 -1.88 -38.78 13.29
N TYR A 139 -2.76 -39.74 13.11
CA TYR A 139 -2.42 -41.13 12.81
C TYR A 139 -2.51 -41.34 11.31
N PHE A 140 -1.74 -42.31 10.81
CA PHE A 140 -1.94 -42.84 9.47
C PHE A 140 -1.83 -44.38 9.52
N ASN A 141 -2.54 -45.02 8.61
CA ASN A 141 -2.48 -46.46 8.41
C ASN A 141 -2.63 -46.77 6.92
N LEU A 142 -1.69 -47.52 6.37
CA LEU A 142 -1.74 -48.08 5.03
C LEU A 142 -1.77 -49.60 5.19
N LEU A 143 -2.92 -50.21 4.89
CA LEU A 143 -3.12 -51.64 5.06
C LEU A 143 -3.89 -52.18 3.85
N ASP A 144 -3.27 -53.06 3.08
CA ASP A 144 -3.94 -53.73 1.96
C ASP A 144 -3.25 -55.04 1.58
N ASN A 145 -4.00 -55.96 0.96
CA ASN A 145 -3.42 -57.14 0.32
C ASN A 145 -2.91 -56.76 -1.06
N VAL A 146 -1.59 -56.68 -1.21
CA VAL A 146 -0.96 -56.25 -2.47
C VAL A 146 -0.28 -57.42 -3.17
N PRO A 147 -0.31 -57.48 -4.52
CA PRO A 147 0.53 -58.40 -5.27
C PRO A 147 2.02 -57.99 -5.18
N ALA A 148 2.93 -58.84 -5.66
CA ALA A 148 4.34 -58.49 -5.79
C ALA A 148 4.50 -57.27 -6.73
N GLY A 149 5.23 -56.25 -6.28
CA GLY A 149 5.36 -54.96 -6.96
C GLY A 149 4.16 -54.03 -6.78
N GLY A 150 3.12 -54.45 -6.04
CA GLY A 150 1.96 -53.64 -5.73
C GLY A 150 2.26 -52.54 -4.71
N TYR A 151 1.33 -51.59 -4.60
CA TYR A 151 1.42 -50.48 -3.66
C TYR A 151 0.05 -50.15 -3.04
N VAL A 152 0.09 -49.57 -1.86
CA VAL A 152 -1.06 -48.94 -1.21
C VAL A 152 -0.72 -47.47 -0.97
N GLY A 153 -1.71 -46.59 -1.19
CA GLY A 153 -1.57 -45.15 -1.03
C GLY A 153 -2.52 -44.58 0.02
N GLY A 154 -2.15 -43.44 0.57
CA GLY A 154 -2.98 -42.68 1.49
C GLY A 154 -2.54 -41.22 1.53
N SER A 155 -3.19 -40.43 2.37
CA SER A 155 -2.90 -39.01 2.51
C SER A 155 -2.80 -38.60 3.97
N ILE A 156 -1.92 -37.63 4.21
CA ILE A 156 -1.85 -36.84 5.43
C ILE A 156 -2.43 -35.48 5.08
N SER A 157 -3.44 -35.04 5.83
CA SER A 157 -4.06 -33.72 5.69
C SER A 157 -3.87 -32.93 6.96
N TYR A 158 -3.33 -31.71 6.86
CA TYR A 158 -3.10 -30.86 8.03
C TYR A 158 -4.38 -30.20 8.54
N GLY A 159 -5.42 -30.12 7.70
CA GLY A 159 -6.64 -29.37 7.99
C GLY A 159 -6.44 -27.84 7.97
N VAL A 160 -5.23 -27.38 7.65
CA VAL A 160 -4.85 -25.98 7.48
C VAL A 160 -3.90 -25.83 6.30
N THR A 161 -3.81 -24.62 5.75
CA THR A 161 -2.82 -24.29 4.73
C THR A 161 -1.68 -23.48 5.33
N LEU A 162 -0.47 -24.04 5.28
CA LEU A 162 0.78 -23.38 5.65
C LEU A 162 1.21 -22.40 4.55
N THR A 163 1.99 -21.39 4.92
CA THR A 163 2.53 -20.42 3.94
C THR A 163 3.64 -20.99 3.06
N ALA A 164 4.27 -22.10 3.47
CA ALA A 164 5.30 -22.80 2.73
C ALA A 164 5.20 -24.31 2.98
N ALA A 165 5.67 -25.11 2.02
CA ALA A 165 5.80 -26.55 2.19
C ALA A 165 6.82 -26.85 3.31
N PRO A 166 6.48 -27.71 4.28
CA PRO A 166 7.40 -28.03 5.37
C PRO A 166 8.51 -28.98 4.90
N ILE A 167 9.64 -28.95 5.59
CA ILE A 167 10.73 -29.90 5.39
C ILE A 167 10.26 -31.27 5.87
N LEU A 168 10.22 -32.23 4.95
CA LEU A 168 9.77 -33.59 5.21
C LEU A 168 10.88 -34.43 5.87
N HIS A 169 10.51 -35.14 6.94
CA HIS A 169 11.31 -36.15 7.61
C HIS A 169 10.50 -37.44 7.80
N THR A 170 11.07 -38.56 7.38
CA THR A 170 10.53 -39.90 7.66
C THR A 170 11.43 -40.60 8.67
N ILE A 171 10.82 -41.12 9.73
CA ILE A 171 11.51 -41.70 10.87
C ILE A 171 11.07 -43.15 10.97
N ALA A 172 11.99 -44.06 10.65
CA ALA A 172 11.76 -45.50 10.70
C ALA A 172 11.48 -45.97 12.14
N PRO A 173 10.87 -47.15 12.35
CA PRO A 173 10.60 -47.67 13.69
C PRO A 173 11.88 -47.75 14.53
N GLY A 174 11.87 -47.08 15.68
CA GLY A 174 13.01 -47.04 16.61
C GLY A 174 14.16 -46.09 16.22
N ALA A 175 14.09 -45.41 15.08
CA ALA A 175 15.12 -44.45 14.67
C ALA A 175 15.09 -43.17 15.53
N VAL A 176 16.27 -42.56 15.70
CA VAL A 176 16.39 -41.28 16.40
C VAL A 176 15.86 -40.16 15.52
N PRO A 177 14.98 -39.26 16.04
CA PRO A 177 14.47 -38.14 15.26
C PRO A 177 15.59 -37.20 14.81
N PRO A 178 15.62 -36.78 13.52
CA PRO A 178 16.58 -35.81 13.02
C PRO A 178 16.28 -34.39 13.51
N ALA A 179 17.18 -33.45 13.24
CA ALA A 179 16.99 -32.03 13.58
C ALA A 179 15.66 -31.48 13.00
N GLY A 180 14.88 -30.81 13.85
CA GLY A 180 13.54 -30.32 13.54
C GLY A 180 12.41 -31.30 13.90
N CYS A 181 12.74 -32.55 14.25
CA CYS A 181 11.80 -33.54 14.79
C CYS A 181 12.12 -33.88 16.23
N SER A 182 11.10 -34.16 17.03
CA SER A 182 11.27 -34.59 18.42
C SER A 182 10.11 -35.48 18.89
N GLY A 183 10.27 -36.12 20.04
CA GLY A 183 9.26 -37.01 20.59
C GLY A 183 9.33 -38.42 20.00
N THR A 184 8.20 -39.14 20.06
CA THR A 184 8.11 -40.56 19.73
C THR A 184 6.84 -40.84 18.92
N VAL A 185 6.66 -42.07 18.44
CA VAL A 185 5.41 -42.51 17.78
C VAL A 185 4.17 -42.20 18.64
N GLY A 186 4.25 -42.37 19.97
CA GLY A 186 3.13 -42.09 20.87
C GLY A 186 2.92 -40.60 21.19
N ALA A 187 3.95 -39.77 20.95
CA ALA A 187 3.91 -38.35 21.22
C ALA A 187 4.76 -37.59 20.16
N PRO A 188 4.34 -37.59 18.88
CA PRO A 188 5.16 -37.07 17.78
C PRO A 188 5.21 -35.56 17.80
N SER A 189 6.37 -34.94 17.69
CA SER A 189 6.50 -33.49 17.71
C SER A 189 7.41 -32.98 16.60
N ALA A 190 7.18 -31.74 16.18
CA ALA A 190 7.90 -31.12 15.08
C ALA A 190 8.13 -29.63 15.37
N SER A 191 9.33 -29.15 15.06
CA SER A 191 9.64 -27.72 15.06
C SER A 191 8.90 -27.01 13.91
N PRO A 192 8.61 -25.71 14.04
CA PRO A 192 7.93 -24.94 13.00
C PRO A 192 8.55 -25.12 11.61
N GLY A 193 7.75 -25.44 10.60
CA GLY A 193 8.21 -25.67 9.23
C GLY A 193 8.73 -27.08 8.94
N HIS A 194 8.61 -28.03 9.88
CA HIS A 194 8.96 -29.43 9.67
C HIS A 194 7.72 -30.33 9.70
N LEU A 195 7.69 -31.33 8.82
CA LEU A 195 6.77 -32.47 8.87
C LEU A 195 7.58 -33.71 9.28
N CYS A 196 7.22 -34.31 10.41
CA CYS A 196 7.88 -35.48 10.96
C CYS A 196 6.91 -36.66 10.95
N ILE A 197 7.19 -37.68 10.15
CA ILE A 197 6.39 -38.90 10.03
C ILE A 197 7.11 -40.01 10.81
N PHE A 198 6.49 -40.47 11.89
CA PHE A 198 7.00 -41.52 12.77
C PHE A 198 6.32 -42.84 12.44
N GLN A 199 7.09 -43.78 11.88
CA GLN A 199 6.60 -45.12 11.59
C GLN A 199 6.55 -45.93 12.89
N ARG A 200 5.38 -46.50 13.18
CA ARG A 200 5.18 -47.48 14.26
C ARG A 200 5.57 -48.87 13.79
N TYR A 201 5.11 -49.23 12.61
CA TYR A 201 5.26 -50.56 12.04
C TYR A 201 5.38 -50.45 10.52
N THR A 202 6.23 -51.31 9.96
CA THR A 202 6.46 -51.47 8.52
C THR A 202 6.64 -52.95 8.25
N SER A 203 5.79 -53.55 7.40
CA SER A 203 5.93 -54.95 6.98
C SER A 203 7.28 -55.21 6.31
N GLY A 204 7.80 -56.43 6.46
CA GLY A 204 9.07 -56.83 5.83
C GLY A 204 9.05 -56.66 4.31
N GLY A 205 10.18 -56.25 3.71
CA GLY A 205 10.27 -56.05 2.25
C GLY A 205 9.38 -54.92 1.70
N THR A 206 8.94 -54.00 2.57
CA THR A 206 8.12 -52.84 2.21
C THR A 206 8.96 -51.57 2.22
N THR A 207 8.76 -50.72 1.21
CA THR A 207 9.38 -49.40 1.12
C THR A 207 8.31 -48.33 1.29
N PHE A 208 8.45 -47.48 2.30
CA PHE A 208 7.58 -46.32 2.50
C PHE A 208 8.15 -45.08 1.83
N ASN A 209 7.32 -44.34 1.12
CA ASN A 209 7.69 -43.09 0.45
C ASN A 209 6.62 -42.02 0.63
N VAL A 210 7.02 -40.76 0.40
CA VAL A 210 6.11 -39.61 0.30
C VAL A 210 6.19 -39.08 -1.12
N PHE A 211 5.11 -39.25 -1.87
CA PHE A 211 5.08 -38.93 -3.29
C PHE A 211 5.04 -37.43 -3.50
N GLY A 212 5.99 -36.89 -4.27
CA GLY A 212 6.08 -35.44 -4.53
C GLY A 212 6.47 -34.60 -3.31
N GLY A 213 6.81 -35.23 -2.17
CA GLY A 213 7.17 -34.55 -0.94
C GLY A 213 5.97 -33.99 -0.14
N ALA A 214 6.27 -33.14 0.84
CA ALA A 214 5.25 -32.44 1.61
C ALA A 214 4.76 -31.19 0.87
N THR A 215 3.46 -30.91 0.95
CA THR A 215 2.83 -29.69 0.43
C THR A 215 2.45 -28.76 1.58
N THR A 216 1.90 -27.60 1.26
CA THR A 216 1.40 -26.62 2.26
C THR A 216 0.19 -27.11 3.04
N PHE A 217 -0.54 -28.12 2.58
CA PHE A 217 -1.80 -28.57 3.20
C PHE A 217 -1.81 -30.07 3.56
N GLY A 218 -0.80 -30.82 3.13
CA GLY A 218 -0.72 -32.24 3.38
C GLY A 218 0.49 -32.91 2.76
N ALA A 219 0.44 -34.23 2.66
CA ALA A 219 1.40 -35.04 1.95
C ALA A 219 0.71 -36.31 1.43
N TYR A 220 1.11 -36.79 0.26
CA TYR A 220 0.66 -38.09 -0.24
C TYR A 220 1.68 -39.15 0.17
N ILE A 221 1.22 -40.19 0.86
CA ILE A 221 2.07 -41.26 1.38
C ILE A 221 1.76 -42.55 0.64
N ASN A 222 2.76 -43.36 0.36
CA ASN A 222 2.55 -44.68 -0.19
C ASN A 222 3.57 -45.68 0.35
N ALA A 223 3.22 -46.94 0.20
CA ALA A 223 4.11 -48.04 0.51
C ALA A 223 4.04 -49.07 -0.61
N THR A 224 5.21 -49.56 -1.03
CA THR A 224 5.36 -50.59 -2.08
C THR A 224 5.89 -51.87 -1.46
N SER A 225 5.49 -53.02 -2.00
CA SER A 225 6.00 -54.32 -1.57
C SER A 225 6.67 -55.07 -2.71
N ALA A 226 7.83 -55.68 -2.45
CA ALA A 226 8.49 -56.56 -3.42
C ALA A 226 7.83 -57.95 -3.55
N ALA A 227 7.01 -58.36 -2.56
CA ALA A 227 6.35 -59.66 -2.51
C ALA A 227 4.82 -59.53 -2.40
N ALA A 228 4.08 -60.58 -2.75
CA ALA A 228 2.65 -60.63 -2.48
C ALA A 228 2.45 -60.86 -0.97
N GLN A 229 1.82 -59.92 -0.28
CA GLN A 229 1.61 -59.98 1.17
C GLN A 229 0.49 -59.03 1.61
N LEU A 230 0.07 -59.19 2.87
CA LEU A 230 -0.62 -58.12 3.59
C LEU A 230 0.42 -57.05 3.93
N LEU A 231 0.41 -55.95 3.16
CA LEU A 231 1.30 -54.82 3.38
C LEU A 231 0.67 -53.95 4.47
N GLU A 232 1.44 -53.68 5.53
CA GLU A 232 1.07 -52.72 6.57
C GLU A 232 2.19 -51.71 6.82
N VAL A 233 1.85 -50.43 6.72
CA VAL A 233 2.66 -49.34 7.28
C VAL A 233 1.76 -48.44 8.10
N SER A 234 2.04 -48.35 9.39
CA SER A 234 1.24 -47.55 10.33
C SER A 234 2.13 -46.66 11.18
N GLY A 235 1.56 -45.56 11.66
CA GLY A 235 2.33 -44.60 12.43
C GLY A 235 1.58 -43.34 12.79
N THR A 236 2.36 -42.35 13.19
CA THR A 236 1.88 -41.01 13.51
C THR A 236 2.68 -39.96 12.75
N TRP A 237 2.12 -38.76 12.67
CA TRP A 237 2.80 -37.62 12.09
C TRP A 237 2.59 -36.39 12.95
N ALA A 238 3.55 -35.47 12.84
CA ALA A 238 3.47 -34.14 13.43
C ALA A 238 3.98 -33.10 12.45
N VAL A 239 3.29 -31.97 12.35
CA VAL A 239 3.76 -30.81 11.57
C VAL A 239 3.81 -29.59 12.48
N GLY A 240 4.97 -28.95 12.52
CA GLY A 240 5.16 -27.72 13.28
C GLY A 240 4.61 -26.53 12.50
N VAL A 241 3.63 -25.83 13.09
CA VAL A 241 2.95 -24.70 12.45
C VAL A 241 3.80 -23.45 12.62
N SER A 242 4.41 -22.97 11.54
CA SER A 242 5.13 -21.70 11.52
C SER A 242 4.16 -20.52 11.41
N THR A 243 3.53 -20.38 10.25
CA THR A 243 2.55 -19.34 9.93
C THR A 243 1.44 -19.93 9.06
N LEU A 244 0.19 -19.62 9.42
CA LEU A 244 -0.98 -20.04 8.65
C LEU A 244 -1.22 -19.04 7.52
N ALA A 245 -1.57 -19.52 6.33
CA ALA A 245 -1.99 -18.65 5.25
C ALA A 245 -3.30 -17.94 5.65
N THR A 246 -3.35 -16.62 5.53
CA THR A 246 -4.59 -15.84 5.72
C THR A 246 -5.53 -16.09 4.56
N GLY A 247 -6.30 -17.17 4.61
CA GLY A 247 -7.46 -17.36 3.75
C GLY A 247 -8.56 -16.43 4.20
N LYS A 248 -8.74 -15.30 3.52
CA LYS A 248 -10.00 -14.55 3.64
C LYS A 248 -11.07 -15.40 2.96
N PRO A 249 -12.22 -15.72 3.58
CA PRO A 249 -13.34 -16.25 2.82
C PRO A 249 -13.68 -15.22 1.75
N ASP A 250 -13.79 -15.68 0.51
CA ASP A 250 -14.07 -14.80 -0.62
C ASP A 250 -15.41 -14.10 -0.36
N ALA A 251 -15.37 -12.79 -0.17
CA ALA A 251 -16.54 -11.98 0.12
C ALA A 251 -17.25 -11.54 -1.16
N SER A 252 -17.13 -12.33 -2.24
CA SER A 252 -18.01 -12.22 -3.40
C SER A 252 -19.36 -12.85 -3.01
N GLY A 253 -20.16 -12.07 -2.27
CA GLY A 253 -21.55 -12.41 -2.03
C GLY A 253 -22.25 -12.60 -3.36
N ASP A 254 -22.83 -13.78 -3.54
CA ASP A 254 -23.84 -14.04 -4.56
C ASP A 254 -25.06 -13.17 -4.22
N GLU A 255 -25.26 -12.10 -4.99
CA GLU A 255 -26.39 -11.17 -4.90
C GLU A 255 -27.70 -11.80 -5.42
N SER A 256 -27.85 -13.13 -5.37
CA SER A 256 -29.06 -13.83 -5.82
C SER A 256 -29.99 -14.27 -4.69
N ALA A 257 -29.60 -14.11 -3.42
CA ALA A 257 -30.39 -14.55 -2.27
C ALA A 257 -30.95 -13.37 -1.45
N ARG A 258 -31.83 -12.55 -2.05
CA ARG A 258 -32.72 -11.67 -1.26
C ARG A 258 -34.03 -12.41 -0.98
N PRO A 259 -34.39 -12.70 0.29
CA PRO A 259 -35.70 -13.25 0.61
C PRO A 259 -36.78 -12.21 0.34
N MET A 260 -37.79 -12.58 -0.45
CA MET A 260 -39.03 -11.79 -0.59
C MET A 260 -39.73 -11.76 0.76
N THR A 261 -39.76 -10.58 1.38
CA THR A 261 -40.62 -10.28 2.53
C THR A 261 -42.08 -10.47 2.15
N ALA A 262 -42.75 -11.40 2.81
CA ALA A 262 -44.20 -11.51 2.80
C ALA A 262 -44.81 -10.27 3.46
N VAL A 263 -45.64 -9.55 2.71
CA VAL A 263 -46.52 -8.50 3.21
C VAL A 263 -47.76 -9.19 3.78
N GLN A 264 -48.08 -8.91 5.04
CA GLN A 264 -49.40 -9.17 5.62
C GLN A 264 -50.41 -8.13 5.14
#